data_AF-A0A2J7ZIB5-F1
#
_entry.id   AF-A0A2J7ZIB5-F1
#
_cell.length_a   1.000
_cell.length_b   1.000
_cell.length_c   1.000
_cell.angle_alpha   90.00
_cell.angle_beta   90.00
_cell.angle_gamma   90.00
#
_symmetry.space_group_name_H-M   'P 1'
#
loop_
_entity.id
_entity.type
_entity.pdbx_description
1 polymer ?
#
loop_
_entity_poly.entity_id
_entity_poly.type
_entity_poly.pdbx_seq_one_letter_code
_entity_poly.pdbx_strand_id
1 'polypeptide(L)'
;MLETARGLSSALSAANAVCNHVRDWVLGTPYGSWVSMGVVSVGAYGVQPGLVYSYPVTCSGGKWSVVKGLPIDEASRERLRVTEAELVEERDLAMTCLAERK
;
A
#
# COMPACT_ATOMS: atom_id res chain seq x y z
N MET A 1 -16.25 -22.98 0.62
CA MET A 1 -16.13 -22.92 -0.84
C MET A 1 -17.45 -22.36 -1.39
N LEU A 2 -17.60 -21.04 -1.36
CA LEU A 2 -18.78 -20.32 -1.89
C LEU A 2 -18.25 -19.09 -2.63
N GLU A 3 -18.84 -18.81 -3.79
CA GLU A 3 -18.63 -17.63 -4.66
C GLU A 3 -17.65 -17.75 -5.85
N THR A 4 -17.88 -18.71 -6.74
CA THR A 4 -17.32 -18.73 -8.13
C THR A 4 -18.40 -18.68 -9.22
N ALA A 5 -19.57 -18.05 -8.98
CA ALA A 5 -20.70 -18.18 -9.93
C ALA A 5 -21.43 -16.91 -10.39
N ARG A 6 -21.16 -15.70 -9.89
CA ARG A 6 -21.81 -14.48 -10.40
C ARG A 6 -20.83 -13.32 -10.36
N GLY A 7 -20.69 -12.60 -11.47
CA GLY A 7 -19.70 -11.53 -11.73
C GLY A 7 -19.82 -10.27 -10.86
N LEU A 8 -19.85 -10.45 -9.54
CA LEU A 8 -19.83 -9.43 -8.48
C LEU A 8 -18.65 -9.68 -7.50
N SER A 9 -17.69 -10.54 -7.86
CA SER A 9 -16.85 -11.25 -6.90
C SER A 9 -15.76 -10.42 -6.20
N SER A 10 -15.53 -9.16 -6.57
CA SER A 10 -14.51 -8.31 -5.93
C SER A 10 -15.07 -7.43 -4.82
N ALA A 11 -16.39 -7.18 -4.79
CA ALA A 11 -16.98 -6.24 -3.83
C ALA A 11 -16.92 -6.73 -2.38
N LEU A 12 -17.30 -8.00 -2.14
CA LEU A 12 -17.22 -8.59 -0.80
C LEU A 12 -15.78 -8.76 -0.33
N SER A 13 -14.89 -9.17 -1.24
CA SER A 13 -13.46 -9.30 -0.95
C SER A 13 -12.81 -7.94 -0.63
N ALA A 14 -13.13 -6.89 -1.40
CA ALA A 14 -12.66 -5.54 -1.14
C ALA A 14 -13.23 -4.98 0.18
N ALA A 15 -14.52 -5.18 0.45
CA ALA A 15 -15.12 -4.79 1.73
C ALA A 15 -14.44 -5.49 2.91
N ASN A 16 -14.19 -6.79 2.78
CA ASN A 16 -13.46 -7.55 3.79
C ASN A 16 -12.01 -7.07 3.95
N ALA A 17 -11.33 -6.73 2.84
CA ALA A 17 -9.99 -6.17 2.88
C ALA A 17 -9.94 -4.83 3.61
N VAL A 18 -10.91 -3.93 3.37
CA VAL A 18 -11.03 -2.65 4.09
C VAL A 18 -11.31 -2.87 5.57
N CYS A 19 -12.23 -3.78 5.91
CA CYS A 19 -12.53 -4.12 7.31
C CYS A 19 -11.28 -4.67 8.04
N ASN A 20 -10.56 -5.60 7.40
CA ASN A 20 -9.33 -6.16 7.96
C ASN A 20 -8.24 -5.09 8.10
N HIS A 21 -8.10 -4.21 7.11
CA HIS A 21 -7.16 -3.11 7.14
C HIS A 21 -7.39 -2.16 8.32
N VAL A 22 -8.64 -1.72 8.52
CA VAL A 22 -9.00 -0.85 9.64
C VAL A 22 -8.83 -1.58 10.97
N ARG A 23 -9.20 -2.87 11.02
CA ARG A 23 -9.02 -3.71 12.20
C ARG A 23 -7.56 -3.83 12.59
N ASP A 24 -6.67 -4.15 11.66
CA ASP A 24 -5.24 -4.32 11.91
C ASP A 24 -4.59 -2.99 12.29
N TRP A 25 -5.04 -1.88 11.70
CA TRP A 25 -4.59 -0.56 12.09
C TRP A 25 -4.97 -0.21 13.54
N VAL A 26 -6.23 -0.44 13.94
CA VAL A 26 -6.75 -0.04 15.25
C VAL A 26 -6.32 -1.01 16.35
N LEU A 27 -6.50 -2.32 16.14
CA LEU A 27 -6.20 -3.36 17.13
C LEU A 27 -4.72 -3.74 17.16
N GLY A 28 -3.98 -3.41 16.10
CA GLY A 28 -2.60 -3.79 15.91
C GLY A 28 -2.44 -5.12 15.17
N THR A 29 -1.26 -5.30 14.58
CA THR A 29 -0.89 -6.54 13.89
C THR A 29 -0.40 -7.59 14.88
N PRO A 30 -0.67 -8.89 14.65
CA PRO A 30 -0.11 -9.97 15.46
C PRO A 30 1.42 -9.90 15.56
N TYR A 31 1.98 -10.35 16.69
CA TYR A 31 3.43 -10.32 16.94
C TYR A 31 4.20 -11.11 15.88
N GLY A 32 5.19 -10.46 15.26
CA GLY A 32 6.00 -11.06 14.19
C GLY A 32 5.33 -11.09 12.81
N SER A 33 4.12 -10.53 12.66
CA SER A 33 3.45 -10.37 11.36
C SER A 33 3.46 -8.93 10.91
N TRP A 34 3.35 -8.71 9.60
CA TRP A 34 3.20 -7.40 8.98
C TRP A 34 2.06 -7.42 7.97
N VAL A 35 1.51 -6.25 7.70
CA VAL A 35 0.45 -6.05 6.70
C VAL A 35 0.92 -5.06 5.66
N SER A 36 0.41 -5.17 4.44
CA SER A 36 0.69 -4.20 3.38
C SER A 36 -0.27 -3.01 3.51
N MET A 37 0.27 -1.81 3.72
CA MET A 37 -0.50 -0.58 3.89
C MET A 37 0.07 0.51 2.99
N GLY A 38 -0.80 1.17 2.23
CA GLY A 38 -0.46 2.36 1.46
C GLY A 38 -0.22 3.52 2.41
N VAL A 39 1.05 3.83 2.67
CA VAL A 39 1.44 4.95 3.53
C VAL A 39 2.24 5.96 2.73
N VAL A 40 2.27 7.20 3.22
CA VAL A 40 3.12 8.24 2.62
C VAL A 40 4.58 7.83 2.82
N SER A 41 5.29 7.68 1.71
CA SER A 41 6.71 7.36 1.70
C SER A 41 7.49 8.42 2.46
N VAL A 42 8.30 7.93 3.40
CA VAL A 42 9.28 8.72 4.17
C VAL A 42 10.71 8.53 3.63
N GLY A 43 10.88 7.98 2.42
CA GLY A 43 12.19 7.61 1.89
C GLY A 43 12.62 6.17 2.21
N ALA A 44 11.70 5.32 2.69
CA ALA A 44 12.01 3.94 3.01
C ALA A 44 12.24 3.11 1.72
N TYR A 45 13.23 2.22 1.74
CA TYR A 45 13.58 1.32 0.63
C TYR A 45 14.00 1.99 -0.68
N GLY A 46 14.44 3.25 -0.63
CA GLY A 46 14.92 4.00 -1.80
C GLY A 46 13.82 4.64 -2.64
N VAL A 47 12.57 4.60 -2.17
CA VAL A 47 11.41 5.23 -2.82
C VAL A 47 11.34 6.71 -2.43
N GLN A 48 11.02 7.58 -3.39
CA GLN A 48 10.92 9.01 -3.21
C GLN A 48 9.91 9.39 -2.10
N PRO A 49 10.27 10.31 -1.19
CA PRO A 49 9.34 10.77 -0.16
C PRO A 49 8.15 11.51 -0.79
N GLY A 50 6.98 11.40 -0.15
CA GLY A 50 5.76 12.08 -0.57
C GLY A 50 4.87 11.32 -1.57
N LEU A 51 5.28 10.12 -2.00
CA LEU A 51 4.43 9.20 -2.76
C LEU A 51 3.63 8.30 -1.81
N VAL A 52 2.37 8.00 -2.14
CA VAL A 52 1.61 6.96 -1.43
C VAL A 52 2.06 5.61 -1.98
N TYR A 53 2.72 4.82 -1.15
CA TYR A 53 3.31 3.56 -1.55
C TYR A 53 2.95 2.45 -0.58
N SER A 54 2.73 1.24 -1.09
CA SER A 54 2.37 0.08 -0.28
C SER A 54 3.62 -0.52 0.36
N TYR A 55 3.75 -0.37 1.68
CA TYR A 55 4.87 -0.93 2.44
C TYR A 55 4.41 -2.02 3.40
N PRO A 56 5.30 -2.96 3.77
CA PRO A 56 5.10 -3.80 4.92
C PRO A 56 5.15 -2.95 6.19
N VAL A 57 4.03 -2.83 6.89
CA VAL A 57 3.91 -2.10 8.15
C VAL A 57 3.49 -3.03 9.28
N THR A 58 3.94 -2.69 10.47
CA THR A 58 3.39 -3.22 11.73
C THR A 58 2.51 -2.14 12.35
N CYS A 59 1.36 -2.53 12.88
CA CYS A 59 0.45 -1.62 13.56
C CYS A 59 0.42 -1.94 15.05
N SER A 60 0.42 -0.91 15.89
CA SER A 60 0.27 -1.02 17.34
C SER A 60 -0.52 0.16 17.88
N GLY A 61 -1.73 -0.10 18.40
CA GLY A 61 -2.57 0.90 19.05
C GLY A 61 -2.87 2.13 18.20
N GLY A 62 -3.25 1.94 16.93
CA GLY A 62 -3.58 3.02 15.99
C GLY A 62 -2.37 3.72 15.36
N LYS A 63 -1.13 3.29 15.68
CA LYS A 63 0.09 3.77 15.01
C LYS A 63 0.63 2.69 14.08
N TRP A 64 1.05 3.07 12.90
CA TRP A 64 1.74 2.20 11.95
C TRP A 64 3.24 2.51 11.95
N SER A 65 4.06 1.50 11.67
CA SER A 65 5.51 1.61 11.55
C SER A 65 5.98 0.75 10.39
N VAL A 66 6.77 1.33 9.49
CA VAL A 66 7.32 0.59 8.34
C VAL A 66 8.37 -0.40 8.84
N VAL A 67 8.21 -1.67 8.48
CA VAL A 67 9.21 -2.71 8.76
C VAL A 67 10.44 -2.41 7.91
N LYS A 68 11.59 -2.21 8.55
CA LYS A 68 12.88 -1.94 7.89
C LYS A 68 13.76 -3.19 7.94
N GLY A 69 14.66 -3.34 6.97
CA GLY A 69 15.67 -4.40 6.98
C GLY A 69 15.23 -5.70 6.31
N LEU A 70 14.16 -5.68 5.50
CA LEU A 70 13.83 -6.81 4.65
C LEU A 70 14.88 -6.93 3.52
N PRO A 71 15.45 -8.12 3.28
CA PRO A 71 16.34 -8.33 2.16
C PRO A 71 15.52 -8.24 0.86
N ILE A 72 15.83 -7.26 0.03
CA ILE A 72 15.21 -7.08 -1.28
C ILE A 72 16.23 -7.56 -2.31
N ASP A 73 15.88 -8.61 -3.03
CA ASP A 73 16.64 -9.09 -4.19
C ASP A 73 16.57 -8.09 -5.35
N GLU A 74 17.50 -8.17 -6.30
CA GLU A 74 17.57 -7.17 -7.39
C GLU A 74 16.35 -7.21 -8.31
N ALA A 75 15.71 -8.37 -8.49
CA ALA A 75 14.49 -8.46 -9.31
C ALA A 75 13.29 -7.78 -8.62
N SER A 76 13.18 -7.95 -7.31
CA SER A 76 12.21 -7.24 -6.48
C SER A 76 12.50 -5.74 -6.49
N ARG A 77 13.77 -5.32 -6.38
CA ARG A 77 14.16 -3.91 -6.47
C ARG A 77 13.76 -3.27 -7.79
N GLU A 78 13.97 -3.97 -8.90
CA GLU A 78 13.58 -3.46 -10.21
C GLU A 78 12.06 -3.27 -10.32
N ARG A 79 11.27 -4.22 -9.82
CA ARG A 79 9.80 -4.07 -9.76
C ARG A 79 9.37 -2.88 -8.90
N LEU A 80 10.04 -2.67 -7.76
CA LEU A 80 9.75 -1.51 -6.91
C LEU A 80 10.02 -0.20 -7.66
N ARG A 81 11.11 -0.11 -8.43
CA ARG A 81 11.43 1.07 -9.27
C ARG A 81 10.41 1.30 -10.38
N VAL A 82 9.95 0.24 -11.05
CA VAL A 82 8.92 0.34 -12.08
C VAL A 82 7.62 0.89 -11.48
N THR A 83 7.15 0.31 -10.37
CA THR A 83 5.95 0.81 -9.68
C THR A 83 6.12 2.23 -9.15
N GLU A 84 7.32 2.61 -8.69
CA GLU A 84 7.61 3.98 -8.29
C GLU A 84 7.48 4.96 -9.47
N ALA A 85 8.04 4.61 -10.63
CA ALA A 85 7.93 5.44 -11.82
C ALA A 85 6.45 5.62 -12.25
N GLU A 86 5.67 4.54 -12.26
CA GLU A 86 4.23 4.58 -12.55
C GLU A 86 3.48 5.52 -11.59
N LEU A 87 3.75 5.43 -10.29
CA LEU A 87 3.11 6.30 -9.27
C LEU A 87 3.50 7.78 -9.41
N VAL A 88 4.73 8.06 -9.85
CA VAL A 88 5.18 9.42 -10.15
C VAL A 88 4.43 9.99 -11.35
N GLU A 89 4.29 9.21 -12.42
CA GLU A 89 3.53 9.60 -13.61
C GLU A 89 2.05 9.84 -13.28
N GLU A 90 1.42 8.96 -12.50
CA GLU A 90 0.04 9.13 -12.05
C GLU A 90 -0.15 10.39 -11.20
N ARG A 91 0.79 10.68 -10.30
CA ARG A 91 0.79 11.91 -9.50
C ARG A 91 0.85 13.13 -10.42
N ASP A 92 1.78 13.15 -11.37
CA ASP A 92 2.02 14.31 -12.24
C ASP A 92 0.83 14.54 -13.18
N LEU A 93 0.21 13.45 -13.67
CA LEU A 93 -1.03 13.51 -14.43
C LEU A 93 -2.18 14.08 -13.58
N ALA A 94 -2.37 13.58 -12.36
CA ALA A 94 -3.41 14.06 -11.45
C ALA A 94 -3.23 15.55 -11.13
N MET A 95 -1.99 16.00 -10.91
CA MET A 95 -1.66 17.41 -10.69
C MET A 95 -1.95 18.26 -11.92
N THR A 96 -1.69 17.76 -13.12
CA THR A 96 -2.03 18.43 -14.38
C THR A 96 -3.54 18.59 -14.53
N CYS A 97 -4.32 17.52 -14.33
CA CYS A 97 -5.79 17.59 -14.39
C CYS A 97 -6.39 18.53 -13.33
N LEU A 98 -5.78 18.63 -12.15
CA LEU A 98 -6.20 19.57 -11.11
C LEU A 98 -5.88 21.02 -11.49
N ALA A 99 -4.77 21.26 -12.22
CA ALA A 99 -4.39 22.59 -12.70
C ALA A 99 -5.31 23.07 -13.83
N GLU A 100 -5.74 22.18 -14.72
CA GLU A 100 -6.67 22.49 -15.82
C GLU A 100 -8.10 22.82 -15.35
N ARG A 101 -8.46 22.45 -14.11
CA ARG A 101 -9.77 22.74 -13.49
C ARG A 101 -9.82 24.06 -12.72
N LYS A 102 -8.73 24.83 -12.68
CA LYS A 102 -8.69 26.20 -12.11
C LYS A 102 -8.77 27.24 -13.20
#